data_AF-A0A427U1W0-F1
#
_entry.id   AF-A0A427U1W0-F1
#
_cell.length_a   1.000
_cell.length_b   1.000
_cell.length_c   1.000
_cell.angle_alpha   90.00
_cell.angle_beta   90.00
_cell.angle_gamma   90.00
#
_symmetry.space_group_name_H-M   'P 1'
#
loop_
_entity.id
_entity.type
_entity.pdbx_description
1 polymer ?
#
loop_
_entity_poly.entity_id
_entity_poly.type
_entity_poly.pdbx_seq_one_letter_code
_entity_poly.pdbx_strand_id
1 'polypeptide(L)'
;MTPEQLVGKVPTHLVNTVIGDQPLLVHTMVEADLQSLRDAAVQSGFDFNVASGFREFERQKSIWNRKMSGQLAILDHNSQPLDVEKLSEREKIYAILRWSALPGASRHHWGTDFDIFDKASLPKGSQLQLEPWEYLQGHQVDFYQWLKNNLAKFGFFFPYAQDKGGVAAEPWHISHFATATQCLSLFNQQVLRKQLSNCDVSCEQLVLSELDSIYNQFITNISTKAG
;
A
#
# COMPACT_ATOMS: atom_id res chain seq x y z
N MET A 1 -1.26 4.37 18.34
CA MET A 1 -2.54 4.17 17.64
C MET A 1 -3.39 3.16 18.39
N THR A 2 -4.71 3.27 18.33
CA THR A 2 -5.66 2.26 18.86
C THR A 2 -5.81 1.09 17.88
N PRO A 3 -6.33 -0.08 18.31
CA PRO A 3 -6.61 -1.19 17.40
C PRO A 3 -7.50 -0.81 16.22
N GLU A 4 -8.54 0.00 16.44
CA GLU A 4 -9.47 0.45 15.38
C GLU A 4 -8.78 1.34 14.34
N GLN A 5 -7.87 2.22 14.77
CA GLN A 5 -7.05 3.03 13.87
C GLN A 5 -6.11 2.15 13.04
N LEU A 6 -5.46 1.16 13.67
CA LEU A 6 -4.49 0.29 13.00
C LEU A 6 -5.09 -0.56 11.89
N VAL A 7 -6.37 -0.93 12.01
CA VAL A 7 -7.11 -1.69 10.98
C VAL A 7 -7.93 -0.79 10.05
N GLY A 8 -7.80 0.54 10.16
CA GLY A 8 -8.44 1.50 9.26
C GLY A 8 -9.94 1.67 9.45
N LYS A 9 -10.49 1.36 10.64
CA LYS A 9 -11.91 1.60 10.94
C LYS A 9 -12.23 3.04 11.29
N VAL A 10 -11.26 3.78 11.82
CA VAL A 10 -11.44 5.19 12.21
C VAL A 10 -10.22 6.03 11.81
N PRO A 11 -10.42 7.26 11.29
CA PRO A 11 -9.33 8.14 10.87
C PRO A 11 -8.89 9.15 11.94
N THR A 12 -9.17 8.91 13.22
CA THR A 12 -9.02 9.93 14.29
C THR A 12 -7.57 10.35 14.58
N HIS A 13 -6.58 9.62 14.08
CA HIS A 13 -5.15 9.97 14.14
C HIS A 13 -4.67 10.79 12.92
N LEU A 14 -5.56 11.08 11.98
CA LEU A 14 -5.26 11.71 10.70
C LEU A 14 -5.70 13.17 10.68
N VAL A 15 -5.01 13.95 9.86
CA VAL A 15 -5.36 15.33 9.50
C VAL A 15 -5.65 15.42 8.01
N ASN A 16 -6.54 16.33 7.63
CA ASN A 16 -6.74 16.67 6.23
C ASN A 16 -5.60 17.57 5.76
N THR A 17 -4.98 17.19 4.65
CA THR A 17 -3.95 17.97 3.97
C THR A 17 -4.18 17.92 2.47
N VAL A 18 -3.41 18.70 1.70
CA VAL A 18 -3.48 18.70 0.24
C VAL A 18 -2.08 18.48 -0.30
N ILE A 19 -1.87 17.37 -1.00
CA ILE A 19 -0.60 17.03 -1.65
C ILE A 19 -0.86 16.91 -3.15
N GLY A 20 -0.28 17.82 -3.94
CA GLY A 20 -0.63 17.96 -5.36
C GLY A 20 -2.06 18.48 -5.49
N ASP A 21 -2.89 17.78 -6.27
CA ASP A 21 -4.26 18.20 -6.59
C ASP A 21 -5.35 17.54 -5.73
N GLN A 22 -5.01 16.64 -4.81
CA GLN A 22 -5.99 15.83 -4.09
C GLN A 22 -5.97 16.09 -2.58
N PRO A 23 -7.15 16.19 -1.93
CA PRO A 23 -7.23 16.15 -0.48
C PRO A 23 -6.83 14.76 0.00
N LEU A 24 -6.06 14.73 1.09
CA LEU A 24 -5.53 13.50 1.66
C LEU A 24 -5.72 13.49 3.18
N LEU A 25 -5.99 12.32 3.72
CA LEU A 25 -5.85 12.08 5.16
C LEU A 25 -4.47 11.49 5.43
N VAL A 26 -3.70 12.19 6.26
CA VAL A 26 -2.31 11.88 6.59
C VAL A 26 -2.14 11.79 8.09
N HIS A 27 -1.32 10.86 8.56
CA HIS A 27 -0.99 10.79 9.98
C HIS A 27 -0.36 12.11 10.43
N THR A 28 -0.83 12.65 11.55
CA THR A 28 -0.33 13.93 12.14
C THR A 28 1.19 14.06 12.14
N MET A 29 1.90 13.02 12.58
CA MET A 29 3.37 12.92 12.60
C MET A 29 4.07 12.80 11.22
N VAL A 30 3.34 12.81 10.10
CA VAL A 30 3.87 12.56 8.75
C VAL A 30 3.64 13.75 7.81
N GLU A 31 2.65 14.59 8.10
CA GLU A 31 2.22 15.68 7.21
C GLU A 31 3.38 16.59 6.76
N ALA A 32 4.17 17.09 7.72
CA ALA A 32 5.26 18.02 7.43
C ALA A 32 6.37 17.40 6.57
N ASP A 33 6.70 16.13 6.81
CA ASP A 33 7.71 15.41 6.05
C ASP A 33 7.23 15.11 4.63
N LEU A 34 5.95 14.75 4.47
CA LEU A 34 5.34 14.53 3.15
C LEU A 34 5.30 15.81 2.33
N GLN A 35 4.94 16.94 2.94
CA GLN A 35 4.96 18.25 2.30
C GLN A 35 6.38 18.62 1.85
N SER A 36 7.37 18.40 2.72
CA SER A 36 8.78 18.68 2.41
C SER A 36 9.31 17.82 1.26
N LEU A 37 8.94 16.53 1.22
CA LEU A 37 9.26 15.63 0.11
C LEU A 37 8.65 16.14 -1.21
N ARG A 38 7.37 16.53 -1.18
CA ARG A 38 6.66 17.07 -2.35
C ARG A 38 7.33 18.35 -2.85
N ASP A 39 7.68 19.27 -1.96
CA ASP A 39 8.31 20.53 -2.36
C ASP A 39 9.70 20.33 -2.96
N ALA A 40 10.48 19.38 -2.43
CA ALA A 40 11.78 19.01 -3.01
C ALA A 40 11.64 18.34 -4.39
N ALA A 41 10.61 17.52 -4.59
CA ALA A 41 10.30 16.91 -5.89
C ALA A 41 9.94 17.98 -6.92
N VAL A 42 9.10 18.95 -6.56
CA VAL A 42 8.71 20.08 -7.42
C VAL A 42 9.91 20.96 -7.77
N GLN A 43 10.78 21.26 -6.80
CA GLN A 43 12.04 21.98 -7.05
C GLN A 43 12.97 21.22 -8.02
N SER A 44 12.85 19.90 -8.07
CA SER A 44 13.60 19.04 -8.98
C SER A 44 12.91 18.85 -10.34
N GLY A 45 11.78 19.50 -10.57
CA GLY A 45 11.06 19.50 -11.85
C GLY A 45 9.95 18.46 -12.00
N PHE A 46 9.57 17.75 -10.95
CA PHE A 46 8.49 16.75 -10.98
C PHE A 46 7.13 17.34 -10.54
N ASP A 47 6.04 16.87 -11.12
CA ASP A 47 4.68 17.15 -10.66
C ASP A 47 4.21 16.05 -9.68
N PHE A 48 4.74 16.11 -8.46
CA PHE A 48 4.49 15.12 -7.41
C PHE A 48 3.01 15.07 -7.00
N ASN A 49 2.37 13.93 -7.24
CA ASN A 49 0.98 13.67 -6.87
C ASN A 49 0.83 12.33 -6.14
N VAL A 50 -0.23 12.23 -5.33
CA VAL A 50 -0.59 11.01 -4.60
C VAL A 50 -1.80 10.37 -5.27
N ALA A 51 -1.64 9.14 -5.77
CA ALA A 51 -2.72 8.35 -6.32
C ALA A 51 -3.59 7.72 -5.23
N SER A 52 -2.98 7.35 -4.10
CA SER A 52 -3.67 6.71 -2.97
C SER A 52 -2.93 6.97 -1.65
N GLY A 53 -3.67 7.51 -0.67
CA GLY A 53 -3.21 7.75 0.70
C GLY A 53 -3.95 6.87 1.70
N PHE A 54 -4.53 7.46 2.75
CA PHE A 54 -5.34 6.69 3.69
C PHE A 54 -6.47 5.92 3.00
N ARG A 55 -6.66 4.67 3.42
CA ARG A 55 -7.70 3.78 2.92
C ARG A 55 -8.48 3.21 4.09
N GLU A 56 -9.78 3.39 4.07
CA GLU A 56 -10.65 2.80 5.09
C GLU A 56 -10.76 1.28 4.93
N PHE A 57 -11.06 0.62 6.05
CA PHE A 57 -11.29 -0.81 6.12
C PHE A 57 -12.32 -1.29 5.10
N GLU A 58 -13.48 -0.60 5.01
CA GLU A 58 -14.58 -0.99 4.12
C GLU A 58 -14.19 -0.92 2.64
N ARG A 59 -13.37 0.07 2.25
CA ARG A 59 -12.83 0.16 0.90
C ARG A 59 -11.89 -1.00 0.59
N GLN A 60 -10.99 -1.35 1.51
CA GLN A 60 -10.08 -2.49 1.32
C GLN A 60 -10.86 -3.82 1.26
N LYS A 61 -11.86 -4.00 2.14
CA LYS A 61 -12.78 -5.15 2.14
C LYS A 61 -13.52 -5.30 0.81
N SER A 62 -14.03 -4.20 0.26
CA SER A 62 -14.68 -4.21 -1.05
C SER A 62 -13.74 -4.71 -2.15
N ILE A 63 -12.50 -4.20 -2.21
CA ILE A 63 -11.50 -4.65 -3.21
C ILE A 63 -11.23 -6.16 -3.07
N TRP A 64 -11.02 -6.62 -1.83
CA TRP A 64 -10.79 -8.03 -1.53
C TRP A 64 -11.96 -8.92 -1.99
N ASN A 65 -13.18 -8.62 -1.53
CA ASN A 65 -14.37 -9.42 -1.85
C ASN A 65 -14.67 -9.44 -3.35
N ARG A 66 -14.42 -8.33 -4.06
CA ARG A 66 -14.59 -8.26 -5.52
C ARG A 66 -13.56 -9.10 -6.26
N LYS A 67 -12.31 -9.16 -5.79
CA LYS A 67 -11.29 -10.08 -6.34
C LYS A 67 -11.65 -11.54 -6.08
N MET A 68 -12.04 -11.87 -4.84
CA MET A 68 -12.45 -13.23 -4.47
C MET A 68 -13.65 -13.76 -5.25
N SER A 69 -14.62 -12.88 -5.55
CA SER A 69 -15.80 -13.20 -6.37
C SER A 69 -15.58 -13.13 -7.89
N GLY A 70 -14.37 -12.79 -8.34
CA GLY A 70 -14.04 -12.68 -9.77
C GLY A 70 -14.54 -11.40 -10.46
N GLN A 71 -15.13 -10.46 -9.72
CA GLN A 71 -15.55 -9.14 -10.24
C GLN A 71 -14.36 -8.21 -10.53
N LEU A 72 -13.21 -8.46 -9.93
CA LEU A 72 -11.94 -7.82 -10.22
C LEU A 72 -10.90 -8.88 -10.54
N ALA A 73 -10.00 -8.57 -11.47
CA ALA A 73 -8.91 -9.46 -11.84
C ALA A 73 -7.99 -9.76 -10.65
N ILE A 74 -7.59 -11.03 -10.53
CA ILE A 74 -6.46 -11.47 -9.74
C ILE A 74 -5.28 -11.61 -10.71
N LEU A 75 -4.12 -11.08 -10.34
CA LEU A 75 -2.95 -11.06 -11.21
C LEU A 75 -1.92 -12.08 -10.74
N ASP A 76 -1.14 -12.63 -11.67
CA ASP A 76 0.02 -13.45 -11.39
C ASP A 76 1.25 -12.59 -11.03
N HIS A 77 2.40 -13.24 -10.88
CA HIS A 77 3.67 -12.57 -10.56
C HIS A 77 4.18 -11.62 -11.66
N ASN A 78 3.69 -11.76 -12.90
CA ASN A 78 4.03 -10.94 -14.06
C ASN A 78 2.95 -9.89 -14.38
N SER A 79 2.07 -9.61 -13.41
CA SER A 79 0.92 -8.69 -13.59
C SER A 79 -0.07 -9.15 -14.67
N GLN A 80 -0.12 -10.46 -14.99
CA GLN A 80 -1.06 -11.01 -15.96
C GLN A 80 -2.32 -11.55 -15.28
N PRO A 81 -3.52 -11.32 -15.84
CA PRO A 81 -4.76 -11.84 -15.27
C PRO A 81 -4.76 -13.38 -15.17
N LEU A 82 -5.14 -13.88 -14.00
CA LEU A 82 -5.36 -15.29 -13.74
C LEU A 82 -6.81 -15.69 -14.01
N ASP A 83 -6.99 -16.93 -14.46
CA ASP A 83 -8.30 -17.55 -14.58
C ASP A 83 -8.80 -17.98 -13.20
N VAL A 84 -9.64 -17.14 -12.58
CA VAL A 84 -10.13 -17.30 -11.21
C VAL A 84 -10.97 -18.58 -11.04
N GLU A 85 -11.57 -19.12 -12.10
CA GLU A 85 -12.36 -20.35 -12.03
C GLU A 85 -11.48 -21.61 -11.84
N LYS A 86 -10.20 -21.53 -12.20
CA LYS A 86 -9.23 -22.62 -12.09
C LYS A 86 -8.46 -22.64 -10.77
N LEU A 87 -8.62 -21.62 -9.94
CA LEU A 87 -7.88 -21.47 -8.69
C LEU A 87 -8.70 -21.99 -7.50
N SER A 88 -8.04 -22.72 -6.60
CA SER A 88 -8.55 -22.95 -5.25
C SER A 88 -8.66 -21.64 -4.47
N GLU A 89 -9.48 -21.62 -3.41
CA GLU A 89 -9.61 -20.43 -2.54
C GLU A 89 -8.26 -20.00 -1.97
N ARG A 90 -7.41 -20.95 -1.59
CA ARG A 90 -6.04 -20.70 -1.10
C ARG A 90 -5.18 -20.02 -2.15
N GLU A 91 -5.19 -20.51 -3.40
CA GLU A 91 -4.43 -19.88 -4.48
C GLU A 91 -4.92 -18.46 -4.78
N LYS A 92 -6.25 -18.22 -4.74
CA LYS A 92 -6.81 -16.87 -4.86
C LYS A 92 -6.31 -15.96 -3.75
N ILE A 93 -6.38 -16.39 -2.48
CA ILE A 93 -5.92 -15.61 -1.33
C ILE A 93 -4.47 -15.17 -1.52
N TYR A 94 -3.56 -16.10 -1.81
CA TYR A 94 -2.14 -15.76 -1.97
C TYR A 94 -1.86 -14.91 -3.22
N ALA A 95 -2.57 -15.15 -4.32
CA ALA A 95 -2.44 -14.32 -5.53
C ALA A 95 -3.00 -12.89 -5.32
N ILE A 96 -4.04 -12.72 -4.50
CA ILE A 96 -4.53 -11.39 -4.11
C ILE A 96 -3.52 -10.71 -3.19
N LEU A 97 -3.06 -11.39 -2.13
CA LEU A 97 -2.11 -10.85 -1.15
C LEU A 97 -0.80 -10.37 -1.79
N ARG A 98 -0.44 -10.94 -2.94
CA ARG A 98 0.70 -10.52 -3.75
C ARG A 98 0.64 -9.05 -4.18
N TRP A 99 -0.56 -8.52 -4.43
CA TRP A 99 -0.80 -7.19 -5.01
C TRP A 99 -1.81 -6.34 -4.22
N SER A 100 -2.44 -6.89 -3.19
CA SER A 100 -3.51 -6.26 -2.45
C SER A 100 -3.55 -6.77 -1.03
N ALA A 101 -3.32 -5.87 -0.07
CA ALA A 101 -3.32 -6.21 1.34
C ALA A 101 -4.66 -6.81 1.79
N LEU A 102 -4.60 -7.70 2.79
CA LEU A 102 -5.78 -8.19 3.49
C LEU A 102 -6.53 -7.01 4.14
N PRO A 103 -7.88 -6.99 4.16
CA PRO A 103 -8.63 -5.96 4.90
C PRO A 103 -8.20 -5.89 6.37
N GLY A 104 -7.86 -4.69 6.85
CA GLY A 104 -7.36 -4.47 8.20
C GLY A 104 -5.85 -4.65 8.35
N ALA A 105 -5.14 -5.08 7.30
CA ALA A 105 -3.69 -5.23 7.29
C ALA A 105 -2.97 -4.32 6.27
N SER A 106 -3.69 -3.42 5.60
CA SER A 106 -3.06 -2.43 4.72
C SER A 106 -2.33 -1.38 5.53
N ARG A 107 -1.08 -1.09 5.16
CA ARG A 107 -0.31 0.01 5.78
C ARG A 107 -0.92 1.39 5.48
N HIS A 108 -1.68 1.52 4.39
CA HIS A 108 -2.48 2.72 4.12
C HIS A 108 -3.49 3.04 5.22
N HIS A 109 -3.92 2.07 6.03
CA HIS A 109 -4.77 2.32 7.19
C HIS A 109 -4.11 3.28 8.21
N TRP A 110 -2.78 3.35 8.22
CA TRP A 110 -2.05 4.16 9.18
C TRP A 110 -1.93 5.63 8.74
N GLY A 111 -2.20 5.94 7.47
CA GLY A 111 -1.96 7.27 6.90
C GLY A 111 -0.48 7.64 6.85
N THR A 112 0.40 6.64 6.86
CA THR A 112 1.86 6.77 6.76
C THR A 112 2.40 6.37 5.40
N ASP A 113 1.55 5.76 4.57
CA ASP A 113 1.94 5.10 3.32
C ASP A 113 1.15 5.69 2.15
N PHE A 114 1.84 5.88 1.03
CA PHE A 114 1.34 6.62 -0.14
C PHE A 114 1.79 5.96 -1.44
N ASP A 115 0.86 5.85 -2.39
CA ASP A 115 1.15 5.52 -3.77
C ASP A 115 1.34 6.83 -4.55
N ILE A 116 2.56 7.09 -5.01
CA ILE A 116 2.95 8.39 -5.58
C ILE A 116 3.38 8.27 -7.04
N PHE A 117 3.16 9.34 -7.79
CA PHE A 117 3.53 9.41 -9.20
C PHE A 117 3.86 10.86 -9.60
N ASP A 118 4.64 11.00 -10.67
CA ASP A 118 4.80 12.26 -11.38
C ASP A 118 3.68 12.38 -12.43
N LYS A 119 2.80 13.36 -12.23
CA LYS A 119 1.66 13.57 -13.12
C LYS A 119 2.07 14.16 -14.47
N ALA A 120 3.15 14.95 -14.52
CA ALA A 120 3.62 15.57 -15.75
C ALA A 120 4.21 14.54 -16.73
N SER A 121 4.76 13.44 -16.21
CA SER A 121 5.28 12.35 -17.04
C SER A 121 4.19 11.41 -17.57
N LEU A 122 2.99 11.38 -16.97
CA LEU A 122 1.90 10.52 -17.43
C LEU A 122 1.46 10.92 -18.85
N PRO A 123 1.53 10.01 -19.85
CA PRO A 123 1.15 10.34 -21.22
C PRO A 123 -0.30 10.80 -21.32
N LYS A 124 -0.55 11.80 -22.18
CA LYS A 124 -1.91 12.31 -22.40
C LYS A 124 -2.84 11.21 -22.88
N GLY A 125 -3.98 11.05 -22.20
CA GLY A 125 -4.99 10.03 -22.52
C GLY A 125 -4.73 8.66 -21.89
N SER A 126 -3.59 8.48 -21.20
CA SER A 126 -3.32 7.28 -20.42
C SER A 126 -3.86 7.42 -19.00
N GLN A 127 -4.21 6.29 -18.40
CA GLN A 127 -4.54 6.19 -16.98
C GLN A 127 -3.34 5.58 -16.24
N LEU A 128 -3.02 6.13 -15.07
CA LEU A 128 -2.00 5.57 -14.18
C LEU A 128 -2.42 4.15 -13.75
N GLN A 129 -1.53 3.18 -13.93
CA GLN A 129 -1.81 1.77 -13.63
C GLN A 129 -1.27 1.34 -12.26
N LEU A 130 -0.23 2.03 -11.75
CA LEU A 130 0.55 1.61 -10.59
C LEU A 130 1.12 0.20 -10.83
N GLU A 131 1.88 0.06 -11.92
CA GLU A 131 2.55 -1.18 -12.29
C GLU A 131 4.06 -1.00 -12.40
N PRO A 132 4.88 -2.04 -12.14
CA PRO A 132 6.33 -1.85 -12.03
C PRO A 132 6.97 -1.31 -13.31
N TRP A 133 6.43 -1.69 -14.48
CA TRP A 133 6.96 -1.22 -15.76
C TRP A 133 6.88 0.31 -15.89
N GLU A 134 5.87 0.99 -15.33
CA GLU A 134 5.75 2.46 -15.40
C GLU A 134 6.97 3.15 -14.79
N TYR A 135 7.53 2.58 -13.71
CA TYR A 135 8.62 3.17 -12.90
C TYR A 135 10.00 2.59 -13.22
N LEU A 136 10.07 1.38 -13.76
CA LEU A 136 11.34 0.73 -14.08
C LEU A 136 11.79 0.98 -15.51
N GLN A 137 10.85 1.17 -16.44
CA GLN A 137 11.12 1.26 -17.89
C GLN A 137 10.27 2.33 -18.58
N GLY A 138 9.15 2.73 -17.99
CA GLY A 138 8.16 3.63 -18.57
C GLY A 138 8.35 5.10 -18.18
N HIS A 139 7.24 5.81 -18.14
CA HIS A 139 7.25 7.27 -17.98
C HIS A 139 7.57 7.76 -16.56
N GLN A 140 7.48 6.90 -15.54
CA GLN A 140 7.82 7.26 -14.16
C GLN A 140 9.29 6.99 -13.80
N VAL A 141 10.15 6.58 -14.75
CA VAL A 141 11.54 6.18 -14.48
C VAL A 141 12.37 7.27 -13.80
N ASP A 142 12.35 8.49 -14.35
CA ASP A 142 13.16 9.58 -13.82
C ASP A 142 12.70 9.96 -12.40
N PHE A 143 11.38 9.97 -12.19
CA PHE A 143 10.79 10.20 -10.87
C PHE A 143 11.20 9.12 -9.88
N TYR A 144 11.12 7.84 -10.27
CA TYR A 144 11.55 6.72 -9.43
C TYR A 144 13.03 6.80 -9.04
N GLN A 145 13.92 7.12 -9.98
CA GLN A 145 15.35 7.31 -9.66
C GLN A 145 15.57 8.47 -8.69
N TRP A 146 14.84 9.57 -8.87
CA TRP A 146 14.91 10.68 -7.93
C TRP A 146 14.44 10.26 -6.53
N LEU A 147 13.32 9.54 -6.42
CA LEU A 147 12.81 9.05 -5.14
C LEU A 147 13.83 8.17 -4.43
N LYS A 148 14.43 7.20 -5.12
CA LYS A 148 15.47 6.32 -4.56
C LYS A 148 16.62 7.10 -3.90
N ASN A 149 16.97 8.26 -4.44
CA ASN A 149 18.08 9.08 -3.96
C ASN A 149 17.67 10.10 -2.87
N ASN A 150 16.36 10.30 -2.64
CA ASN A 150 15.88 11.41 -1.83
C ASN A 150 14.92 11.01 -0.70
N LEU A 151 14.16 9.92 -0.80
CA LEU A 151 13.16 9.54 0.22
C LEU A 151 13.70 9.53 1.64
N ALA A 152 14.90 8.96 1.84
CA ALA A 152 15.51 8.82 3.17
C ALA A 152 15.77 10.17 3.86
N LYS A 153 15.98 11.25 3.10
CA LYS A 153 16.18 12.62 3.61
C LYS A 153 14.90 13.18 4.26
N PHE A 154 13.74 12.68 3.85
CA PHE A 154 12.42 13.09 4.31
C PHE A 154 11.77 12.02 5.19
N GLY A 155 12.54 11.06 5.71
CA GLY A 155 12.01 10.01 6.59
C GLY A 155 11.23 8.89 5.88
N PHE A 156 11.18 8.87 4.54
CA PHE A 156 10.48 7.86 3.77
C PHE A 156 11.40 6.75 3.26
N PHE A 157 10.80 5.62 2.90
CA PHE A 157 11.45 4.49 2.24
C PHE A 157 10.44 3.69 1.42
N PHE A 158 10.92 2.76 0.59
CA PHE A 158 10.10 1.79 -0.13
C PHE A 158 9.97 0.51 0.73
N PRO A 159 8.82 0.22 1.36
CA PRO A 159 8.65 -1.00 2.15
C PRO A 159 8.63 -2.26 1.27
N TYR A 160 8.29 -2.13 -0.02
CA TYR A 160 8.30 -3.22 -0.99
C TYR A 160 9.31 -2.96 -2.11
N ALA A 161 10.55 -2.62 -1.74
CA ALA A 161 11.62 -2.36 -2.71
C ALA A 161 12.09 -3.61 -3.46
N GLN A 162 11.95 -4.78 -2.82
CA GLN A 162 12.37 -6.08 -3.34
C GLN A 162 11.26 -7.10 -3.13
N ASP A 163 11.12 -8.03 -4.08
CA ASP A 163 10.29 -9.20 -3.89
C ASP A 163 10.96 -10.17 -2.91
N LYS A 164 10.43 -10.22 -1.68
CA LYS A 164 10.90 -11.13 -0.63
C LYS A 164 10.01 -12.38 -0.49
N GLY A 165 9.26 -12.73 -1.53
CA GLY A 165 8.27 -13.81 -1.52
C GLY A 165 6.94 -13.42 -0.86
N GLY A 166 6.71 -12.13 -0.62
CA GLY A 166 5.50 -11.58 0.00
C GLY A 166 4.71 -10.71 -0.97
N VAL A 167 4.48 -9.46 -0.59
CA VAL A 167 3.98 -8.41 -1.50
C VAL A 167 5.00 -8.21 -2.64
N ALA A 168 4.49 -7.96 -3.84
CA ALA A 168 5.32 -7.67 -5.02
C ALA A 168 6.11 -6.37 -4.87
N ALA A 169 7.09 -6.17 -5.75
CA ALA A 169 7.83 -4.91 -5.74
C ALA A 169 6.91 -3.77 -6.20
N GLU A 170 6.80 -2.72 -5.39
CA GLU A 170 5.92 -1.57 -5.63
C GLU A 170 6.74 -0.27 -5.67
N PRO A 171 7.36 0.09 -6.80
CA PRO A 171 8.22 1.28 -6.94
C PRO A 171 7.48 2.63 -6.77
N TRP A 172 6.14 2.63 -6.70
CA TRP A 172 5.31 3.79 -6.38
C TRP A 172 5.01 3.94 -4.89
N HIS A 173 5.16 2.87 -4.11
CA HIS A 173 4.64 2.80 -2.75
C HIS A 173 5.70 3.22 -1.74
N ILE A 174 5.48 4.35 -1.06
CA ILE A 174 6.39 4.89 -0.05
C ILE A 174 5.76 4.84 1.33
N SER A 175 6.57 4.68 2.37
CA SER A 175 6.13 4.64 3.77
C SER A 175 6.99 5.53 4.65
N HIS A 176 6.39 6.27 5.57
CA HIS A 176 7.12 7.06 6.56
C HIS A 176 7.71 6.13 7.63
N PHE A 177 9.04 6.04 7.68
CA PHE A 177 9.73 5.02 8.46
C PHE A 177 9.39 5.07 9.95
N ALA A 178 9.62 6.20 10.62
CA ALA A 178 9.50 6.27 12.07
C ALA A 178 8.08 5.98 12.54
N THR A 179 7.09 6.63 11.93
CA THR A 179 5.68 6.46 12.31
C THR A 179 5.17 5.08 11.93
N ALA A 180 5.47 4.57 10.73
CA ALA A 180 4.99 3.26 10.33
C ALA A 180 5.65 2.12 11.14
N THR A 181 6.89 2.27 11.61
CA THR A 181 7.50 1.33 12.56
C THR A 181 6.75 1.30 13.90
N GLN A 182 6.32 2.46 14.41
CA GLN A 182 5.49 2.51 15.62
C GLN A 182 4.11 1.88 15.41
N CYS A 183 3.51 2.07 14.23
CA CYS A 183 2.23 1.44 13.89
C CYS A 183 2.40 -0.08 13.83
N LEU A 184 3.43 -0.56 13.15
CA LEU A 184 3.72 -1.98 13.00
C LEU A 184 4.05 -2.65 14.34
N SER A 185 4.73 -1.97 15.28
CA SER A 185 5.02 -2.56 16.60
C SER A 185 3.77 -2.74 17.48
N LEU A 186 2.72 -1.95 17.22
CA LEU A 186 1.42 -2.09 17.87
C LEU A 186 0.47 -3.04 17.13
N PHE A 187 0.72 -3.28 15.84
CA PHE A 187 -0.05 -4.19 15.02
C PHE A 187 0.39 -5.64 15.25
N ASN A 188 -0.56 -6.54 15.51
CA ASN A 188 -0.27 -7.95 15.71
C ASN A 188 -1.42 -8.84 15.22
N GLN A 189 -1.16 -10.14 15.15
CA GLN A 189 -2.14 -11.12 14.66
C GLN A 189 -3.45 -11.12 15.47
N GLN A 190 -3.44 -10.79 16.77
CA GLN A 190 -4.67 -10.77 17.58
C GLN A 190 -5.57 -9.59 17.19
N VAL A 191 -4.98 -8.41 16.94
CA VAL A 191 -5.70 -7.23 16.44
C VAL A 191 -6.38 -7.57 15.10
N LEU A 192 -5.61 -8.15 14.18
CA LEU A 192 -6.11 -8.54 12.86
C LEU A 192 -7.18 -9.64 12.93
N ARG A 193 -6.95 -10.70 13.72
CA ARG A 193 -7.92 -11.78 13.95
C ARG A 193 -9.24 -11.24 14.47
N LYS A 194 -9.20 -10.38 15.49
CA LYS A 194 -10.41 -9.77 16.06
C LYS A 194 -11.17 -8.93 15.02
N GLN A 195 -10.46 -8.22 14.15
CA GLN A 195 -11.11 -7.46 13.09
C GLN A 195 -11.78 -8.37 12.07
N LEU A 196 -11.08 -9.39 11.58
CA LEU A 196 -11.57 -10.30 10.55
C LEU A 196 -12.78 -11.12 11.02
N SER A 197 -12.76 -11.63 12.26
CA SER A 197 -13.87 -12.43 12.81
C SER A 197 -15.19 -11.66 13.03
N ASN A 198 -15.21 -10.34 12.81
CA ASN A 198 -16.37 -9.48 13.03
C ASN A 198 -16.82 -8.76 11.75
N CYS A 199 -16.49 -9.30 10.57
CA CYS A 199 -16.83 -8.67 9.30
C CYS A 199 -16.96 -9.66 8.15
N ASP A 200 -17.78 -9.32 7.16
CA ASP A 200 -18.02 -10.17 5.97
C ASP A 200 -16.85 -10.14 4.98
N VAL A 201 -15.70 -10.72 5.35
CA VAL A 201 -14.54 -10.91 4.47
C VAL A 201 -14.64 -12.27 3.77
N SER A 202 -14.53 -12.28 2.44
CA SER A 202 -14.55 -13.52 1.67
C SER A 202 -13.42 -14.48 2.08
N CYS A 203 -13.77 -15.76 2.26
CA CYS A 203 -12.89 -16.84 2.72
C CYS A 203 -12.26 -16.61 4.11
N GLU A 204 -12.98 -15.93 5.01
CA GLU A 204 -12.55 -15.62 6.38
C GLU A 204 -11.96 -16.82 7.12
N GLN A 205 -12.64 -17.97 7.12
CA GLN A 205 -12.18 -19.16 7.87
C GLN A 205 -10.80 -19.63 7.41
N LEU A 206 -10.57 -19.68 6.10
CA LEU A 206 -9.27 -20.07 5.54
C LEU A 206 -8.20 -19.03 5.87
N VAL A 207 -8.50 -17.74 5.68
CA VAL A 207 -7.61 -16.63 6.06
C VAL A 207 -7.22 -16.71 7.54
N LEU A 208 -8.17 -16.97 8.44
CA LEU A 208 -7.93 -17.09 9.88
C LEU A 208 -7.10 -18.32 10.25
N SER A 209 -7.20 -19.40 9.47
CA SER A 209 -6.40 -20.61 9.65
C SER A 209 -4.96 -20.44 9.17
N GLU A 210 -4.73 -19.57 8.18
CA GLU A 210 -3.41 -19.28 7.60
C GLU A 210 -2.81 -17.96 8.10
N LEU A 211 -3.42 -17.35 9.13
CA LEU A 211 -3.09 -15.99 9.57
C LEU A 211 -1.62 -15.82 9.93
N ASP A 212 -0.98 -16.83 10.51
CA ASP A 212 0.45 -16.77 10.85
C ASP A 212 1.32 -16.64 9.59
N SER A 213 1.08 -17.50 8.59
CA SER A 213 1.76 -17.42 7.29
C SER A 213 1.49 -16.09 6.60
N ILE A 214 0.23 -15.66 6.54
CA ILE A 214 -0.16 -14.39 5.91
C ILE A 214 0.55 -13.21 6.59
N TYR A 215 0.56 -13.19 7.92
CA TYR A 215 1.16 -12.13 8.71
C TYR A 215 2.67 -12.04 8.48
N ASN A 216 3.36 -13.17 8.60
CA ASN A 216 4.81 -13.20 8.48
C ASN A 216 5.27 -12.93 7.03
N GLN A 217 4.52 -13.39 6.03
CA GLN A 217 4.91 -13.32 4.63
C GLN A 217 4.48 -12.03 3.92
N PHE A 218 3.30 -11.47 4.23
CA PHE A 218 2.74 -10.33 3.49
C PHE A 218 2.61 -9.04 4.31
N ILE A 219 2.72 -9.10 5.63
CA ILE A 219 2.52 -7.93 6.51
C ILE A 219 3.86 -7.46 7.08
N THR A 220 4.63 -8.34 7.71
CA THR A 220 5.90 -7.97 8.36
C THR A 220 7.12 -8.10 7.45
N ASN A 221 6.99 -8.81 6.32
CA ASN A 221 8.09 -9.04 5.38
C ASN A 221 8.35 -7.84 4.46
N ILE A 222 8.75 -6.72 5.05
CA ILE A 222 9.09 -5.50 4.32
C ILE A 222 10.62 -5.33 4.21
N SER A 223 11.04 -4.42 3.34
CA SER A 223 12.39 -3.86 3.35
C SER A 223 12.59 -3.06 4.64
N THR A 224 13.81 -3.06 5.17
CA THR A 224 14.21 -2.14 6.24
C THR A 224 14.75 -0.85 5.63
N LYS A 225 14.82 0.23 6.43
CA LYS A 225 15.48 1.47 6.00
C LYS A 225 16.90 1.12 5.52
N ALA A 226 17.20 1.41 4.26
CA ALA A 226 18.57 1.39 3.80
C ALA A 226 19.34 2.43 4.63
N GLY A 227 20.39 1.97 5.31
CA GLY A 227 21.27 2.82 6.13
C GLY A 227 21.99 3.87 5.30
#